data_AF-A0A2D7M0V1-F1
#
_entry.id   AF-A0A2D7M0V1-F1
#
_cell.length_a   1.000
_cell.length_b   1.000
_cell.length_c   1.000
_cell.angle_alpha   90.00
_cell.angle_beta   90.00
_cell.angle_gamma   90.00
#
_symmetry.space_group_name_H-M   'P 1'
#
loop_
_entity.id
_entity.type
_entity.pdbx_description
1 polymer ?
#
loop_
_entity_poly.entity_id
_entity_poly.type
_entity_poly.pdbx_seq_one_letter_code
_entity_poly.pdbx_strand_id
1 'polypeptide(L)'
;MSASRWIRILLFIGAAWLLSIIYLSRQPPPVWIARDAITRSSSFIDLEARIPVRDGKLARIATTAPGITPPAPVSVKKGRAQIRVPISASVESHGMHLWSALPASGEAPPAISNGTLTILDPHANWIAIDLDPLIADRPWDSLGTEDPPLPHTPVLDGLLQLSQHAVLVCSTRLREDQLPLFRKWWDRHSFPVSVIFPESDLLSLSELLASRLGAPVFHLTTVDRLPEGENRTPYSSPAFPVSRIAADWQQVETQLLNLLMLKEKEQR
;
A
#
# COMPACT_ATOMS: atom_id res chain seq x y z
N MET A 1 -25.57 41.80 31.51
CA MET A 1 -25.57 40.32 31.71
C MET A 1 -25.31 40.02 33.18
N SER A 2 -26.08 39.13 33.82
CA SER A 2 -25.89 38.78 35.24
C SER A 2 -24.63 37.92 35.45
N ALA A 3 -23.99 38.04 36.62
CA ALA A 3 -22.80 37.25 36.99
C ALA A 3 -23.03 35.74 36.87
N SER A 4 -24.26 35.28 37.12
CA SER A 4 -24.66 33.87 36.94
C SER A 4 -24.56 33.36 35.50
N ARG A 5 -24.76 34.22 34.49
CA ARG A 5 -24.57 33.84 33.07
C ARG A 5 -23.09 33.71 32.73
N TRP A 6 -22.24 34.59 33.26
CA TRP A 6 -20.79 34.52 33.06
C TRP A 6 -20.16 33.26 33.67
N ILE A 7 -20.57 32.90 34.89
CA ILE A 7 -20.10 31.69 35.56
C ILE A 7 -20.49 30.43 34.76
N ARG A 8 -21.71 30.37 34.24
CA ARG A 8 -22.15 29.23 33.40
C ARG A 8 -21.35 29.14 32.11
N ILE A 9 -21.10 30.26 31.42
CA ILE A 9 -20.29 30.28 30.19
C ILE A 9 -18.86 29.81 30.46
N LEU A 10 -18.22 30.28 31.53
CA LEU A 10 -16.87 29.86 31.91
C LEU A 10 -16.79 28.36 32.23
N LEU A 11 -17.81 27.80 32.89
CA LEU A 11 -17.89 26.36 33.15
C LEU A 11 -18.03 25.54 31.87
N PHE A 12 -18.86 25.98 30.92
CA PHE A 12 -18.99 25.31 29.61
C PHE A 12 -17.68 25.35 28.81
N ILE A 13 -17.01 26.51 28.78
CA ILE A 13 -15.71 26.65 28.10
C ILE A 13 -14.65 25.77 28.78
N GLY A 14 -14.61 25.75 30.11
CA GLY A 14 -13.70 24.90 30.88
C GLY A 14 -13.93 23.42 30.61
N ALA A 15 -15.19 22.96 30.62
CA ALA A 15 -15.54 21.57 30.31
C ALA A 15 -15.19 21.20 28.86
N ALA A 16 -15.47 22.07 27.89
CA ALA A 16 -15.12 21.86 26.49
C ALA A 16 -13.59 21.78 26.27
N TRP A 17 -12.83 22.63 26.96
CA TRP A 17 -11.37 22.60 26.91
C TRP A 17 -10.79 21.32 27.52
N LEU A 18 -11.32 20.90 28.67
CA LEU A 18 -10.88 19.68 29.37
C LEU A 18 -11.22 18.42 28.56
N LEU A 19 -12.41 18.37 27.94
CA LEU A 19 -12.79 17.33 26.99
C LEU A 19 -11.88 17.32 25.75
N SER A 20 -11.50 18.50 25.23
CA SER A 20 -10.56 18.61 24.11
C SER A 20 -9.17 18.07 24.45
N ILE A 21 -8.65 18.35 25.65
CA ILE A 21 -7.37 17.79 26.12
C ILE A 21 -7.45 16.28 26.29
N ILE A 22 -8.52 15.76 26.89
CA ILE A 22 -8.72 14.31 27.04
C ILE A 22 -8.84 13.64 25.66
N TYR A 23 -9.51 14.29 24.71
CA TYR A 23 -9.61 13.79 23.34
C TYR A 23 -8.25 13.76 22.65
N LEU A 24 -7.48 14.85 22.73
CA LEU A 24 -6.15 14.96 22.14
C LEU A 24 -5.14 13.99 22.77
N SER A 25 -5.21 13.75 24.08
CA SER A 25 -4.31 12.82 24.78
C SER A 25 -4.60 11.36 24.48
N ARG A 26 -5.81 11.04 24.00
CA ARG A 26 -6.22 9.71 23.55
C ARG A 26 -5.98 9.47 22.06
N GLN A 27 -5.56 10.48 21.31
CA GLN A 27 -5.21 10.29 19.90
C GLN A 27 -3.94 9.43 19.82
N PRO A 28 -3.88 8.46 18.88
CA PRO A 28 -2.65 7.73 18.63
C PRO A 28 -1.54 8.71 18.20
N PRO A 29 -0.27 8.41 18.53
CA PRO A 29 0.83 9.27 18.15
C PRO A 29 0.89 9.42 16.61
N PRO A 30 1.29 10.60 16.12
CA PRO A 30 1.39 10.85 14.68
C PRO A 30 2.42 9.90 14.04
N VAL A 31 1.97 9.09 13.07
CA VAL A 31 2.80 8.08 12.41
C VAL A 31 3.42 8.64 11.13
N TRP A 32 4.72 8.41 10.93
CA TRP A 32 5.38 8.62 9.64
C TRP A 32 5.16 7.39 8.77
N ILE A 33 4.48 7.54 7.63
CA ILE A 33 4.01 6.41 6.82
C ILE A 33 4.75 6.42 5.49
N ALA A 34 5.63 5.44 5.27
CA ALA A 34 6.22 5.18 3.96
C ALA A 34 5.21 4.40 3.09
N ARG A 35 4.96 4.89 1.88
CA ARG A 35 4.13 4.19 0.88
C ARG A 35 4.94 3.09 0.20
N ASP A 36 4.25 2.10 -0.34
CA ASP A 36 4.91 1.12 -1.18
C ASP A 36 5.27 1.74 -2.52
N ALA A 37 6.38 1.31 -3.08
CA ALA A 37 6.90 1.78 -4.35
C ALA A 37 7.42 0.60 -5.16
N ILE A 38 7.20 0.66 -6.47
CA ILE A 38 7.63 -0.36 -7.41
C ILE A 38 8.14 0.29 -8.68
N THR A 39 9.23 -0.23 -9.22
CA THR A 39 9.79 0.18 -10.50
C THR A 39 10.38 -1.01 -11.24
N ARG A 40 10.39 -0.96 -12.56
CA ARG A 40 11.27 -1.79 -13.41
C ARG A 40 12.43 -0.97 -13.98
N SER A 41 12.44 0.34 -13.76
CA SER A 41 13.53 1.22 -14.19
C SER A 41 14.81 0.89 -13.43
N SER A 42 15.92 0.82 -14.16
CA SER A 42 17.26 0.74 -13.59
C SER A 42 17.84 2.10 -13.23
N SER A 43 17.11 3.20 -13.44
CA SER A 43 17.63 4.56 -13.24
C SER A 43 17.19 5.19 -11.92
N PHE A 44 15.91 5.02 -11.54
CA PHE A 44 15.39 5.58 -10.30
C PHE A 44 14.09 4.89 -9.84
N ILE A 45 13.81 5.06 -8.55
CA ILE A 45 12.51 4.79 -7.94
C ILE A 45 12.00 6.04 -7.22
N ASP A 46 10.73 6.36 -7.42
CA ASP A 46 10.06 7.46 -6.73
C ASP A 46 9.41 6.92 -5.44
N LEU A 47 9.85 7.43 -4.30
CA LEU A 47 9.35 7.09 -2.97
C LEU A 47 8.51 8.24 -2.43
N GLU A 48 7.44 7.91 -1.72
CA GLU A 48 6.55 8.88 -1.09
C GLU A 48 6.27 8.48 0.36
N ALA A 49 6.37 9.44 1.27
CA ALA A 49 5.99 9.26 2.66
C ALA A 49 5.04 10.35 3.13
N ARG A 50 4.01 9.97 3.87
CA ARG A 50 3.17 10.88 4.65
C ARG A 50 3.84 11.17 5.98
N ILE A 51 4.12 12.43 6.23
CA ILE A 51 4.88 12.91 7.37
C ILE A 51 4.07 14.01 8.06
N PRO A 52 3.42 13.73 9.21
CA PRO A 52 2.55 14.67 9.92
C PRO A 52 3.34 15.74 10.69
N VAL A 53 4.18 16.50 9.98
CA VAL A 53 4.97 17.61 10.51
C VAL A 53 4.75 18.88 9.68
N ARG A 54 5.20 20.02 10.21
CA ARG A 54 5.16 21.29 9.49
C ARG A 54 6.08 21.28 8.27
N ASP A 55 5.70 22.02 7.24
CA ASP A 55 6.49 22.24 6.03
C ASP A 55 7.88 22.79 6.36
N GLY A 56 8.86 22.43 5.53
CA GLY A 56 10.27 22.84 5.70
C GLY A 56 11.10 21.92 6.58
N LYS A 57 10.48 20.98 7.32
CA LYS A 57 11.23 19.92 8.03
C LYS A 57 11.87 18.96 7.02
N LEU A 58 13.08 18.50 7.32
CA LEU A 58 13.82 17.60 6.44
C LEU A 58 13.60 16.13 6.83
N ALA A 59 13.31 15.31 5.84
CA ALA A 59 13.19 13.86 5.94
C ALA A 59 14.29 13.18 5.13
N ARG A 60 14.90 12.15 5.69
CA ARG A 60 15.84 11.24 5.02
C ARG A 60 15.20 9.87 4.85
N ILE A 61 15.76 9.04 3.97
CA ILE A 61 15.34 7.65 3.84
C ILE A 61 16.28 6.70 4.59
N ALA A 62 15.73 5.58 5.03
CA ALA A 62 16.49 4.38 5.35
C ALA A 62 15.88 3.21 4.58
N THR A 63 16.71 2.35 4.02
CA THR A 63 16.28 1.19 3.24
C THR A 63 17.18 -0.01 3.51
N THR A 64 16.61 -1.19 3.31
CA THR A 64 17.32 -2.48 3.34
C THR A 64 17.86 -2.90 1.97
N ALA A 65 17.51 -2.15 0.91
CA ALA A 65 17.94 -2.45 -0.46
C ALA A 65 19.47 -2.30 -0.62
N PRO A 66 20.19 -3.38 -0.99
CA PRO A 66 21.65 -3.37 -1.03
C PRO A 66 22.17 -2.54 -2.20
N GLY A 67 23.07 -1.60 -1.94
CA GLY A 67 23.66 -0.75 -2.98
C GLY A 67 22.82 0.48 -3.34
N ILE A 68 21.66 0.67 -2.72
CA ILE A 68 20.95 1.95 -2.78
C ILE A 68 21.62 2.93 -1.82
N THR A 69 22.17 4.02 -2.38
CA THR A 69 22.65 5.15 -1.61
C THR A 69 21.52 6.13 -1.37
N PRO A 70 21.12 6.40 -0.10
CA PRO A 70 20.12 7.41 0.21
C PRO A 70 20.47 8.78 -0.38
N PRO A 71 19.54 9.47 -1.07
CA PRO A 71 19.78 10.83 -1.52
C PRO A 71 19.85 11.79 -0.33
N ALA A 72 20.25 13.03 -0.61
CA ALA A 72 20.21 14.09 0.39
C ALA A 72 18.80 14.26 1.00
N PRO A 73 18.68 14.65 2.28
CA PRO A 73 17.39 14.86 2.91
C PRO A 73 16.50 15.84 2.13
N VAL A 74 15.21 15.53 2.03
CA VAL A 74 14.23 16.35 1.31
C VAL A 74 13.32 17.10 2.27
N SER A 75 12.83 18.27 1.84
CA SER A 75 11.85 19.02 2.61
C SER A 75 10.47 18.38 2.52
N VAL A 76 9.80 18.26 3.67
CA VAL A 76 8.37 17.97 3.77
C VAL A 76 7.58 19.17 3.24
N LYS A 77 6.57 18.90 2.42
CA LYS A 77 5.61 19.87 1.88
C LYS A 77 4.21 19.29 1.97
N LYS A 78 3.26 20.05 2.53
CA LYS A 78 1.87 19.63 2.75
C LYS A 78 1.77 18.27 3.45
N GLY A 79 2.64 18.04 4.44
CA GLY A 79 2.70 16.77 5.17
C GLY A 79 3.18 15.56 4.35
N ARG A 80 3.87 15.76 3.23
CA ARG A 80 4.45 14.70 2.39
C ARG A 80 5.92 14.95 2.10
N ALA A 81 6.70 13.88 2.01
CA ALA A 81 8.03 13.89 1.42
C ALA A 81 8.03 13.03 0.15
N GLN A 82 8.51 13.62 -0.95
CA GLN A 82 8.68 12.94 -2.23
C GLN A 82 10.17 12.86 -2.53
N ILE A 83 10.66 11.63 -2.75
CA ILE A 83 12.08 11.32 -2.77
C ILE A 83 12.34 10.48 -4.01
N ARG A 84 13.15 11.01 -4.93
CA ARG A 84 13.64 10.23 -6.06
C ARG A 84 14.97 9.61 -5.68
N VAL A 85 15.01 8.29 -5.65
CA VAL A 85 16.20 7.53 -5.29
C VAL A 85 16.83 6.99 -6.56
N PRO A 86 18.09 7.36 -6.87
CA PRO A 86 18.78 6.79 -8.03
C PRO A 86 19.04 5.31 -7.80
N ILE A 87 18.86 4.51 -8.85
CA ILE A 87 19.27 3.12 -8.92
C ILE A 87 20.53 3.10 -9.78
N SER A 88 21.63 2.56 -9.25
CA SER A 88 22.86 2.43 -10.04
C SER A 88 22.79 1.15 -10.87
N ALA A 89 23.34 1.16 -12.09
CA ALA A 89 23.37 -0.01 -12.97
C ALA A 89 24.14 -1.21 -12.38
N SER A 90 24.97 -0.97 -11.37
CA SER A 90 25.73 -1.99 -10.61
C SER A 90 24.93 -2.64 -9.48
N VAL A 91 23.66 -2.27 -9.31
CA VAL A 91 22.88 -2.60 -8.11
C VAL A 91 22.09 -3.88 -8.35
N GLU A 92 22.49 -4.96 -7.70
CA GLU A 92 21.74 -6.21 -7.56
C GLU A 92 20.52 -6.06 -6.60
N SER A 93 19.90 -4.87 -6.50
CA SER A 93 18.73 -4.65 -5.62
C SER A 93 17.43 -5.19 -6.20
N HIS A 94 17.47 -6.05 -7.22
CA HIS A 94 16.27 -6.71 -7.69
C HIS A 94 15.58 -7.45 -6.52
N GLY A 95 14.26 -7.34 -6.46
CA GLY A 95 13.45 -7.87 -5.37
C GLY A 95 12.77 -6.81 -4.52
N MET A 96 12.24 -7.27 -3.39
CA MET A 96 11.42 -6.48 -2.48
C MET A 96 12.19 -6.18 -1.21
N HIS A 97 12.31 -4.91 -0.88
CA HIS A 97 13.04 -4.40 0.28
C HIS A 97 12.12 -3.56 1.14
N LEU A 98 12.48 -3.37 2.42
CA LEU A 98 11.82 -2.43 3.30
C LEU A 98 12.48 -1.06 3.22
N TRP A 99 11.67 0.00 3.31
CA TRP A 99 12.14 1.37 3.46
C TRP A 99 11.28 2.18 4.42
N SER A 100 11.86 3.25 4.96
CA SER A 100 11.19 4.18 5.87
C SER A 100 11.66 5.62 5.66
N ALA A 101 10.80 6.57 5.99
CA ALA A 101 11.17 7.97 6.12
C ALA A 101 11.50 8.27 7.59
N LEU A 102 12.61 8.98 7.81
CA LEU A 102 13.12 9.33 9.14
C LEU A 102 13.44 10.84 9.19
N PRO A 103 13.43 11.47 10.37
CA PRO A 103 13.94 12.83 10.53
C PRO A 103 15.41 12.92 10.10
N ALA A 104 15.76 13.99 9.39
CA ALA A 104 17.15 14.25 8.99
C ALA A 104 18.05 14.65 10.18
N SER A 105 17.46 15.29 11.19
CA SER A 105 18.14 15.76 12.39
C SER A 105 17.16 15.74 13.57
N GLY A 106 17.64 15.41 14.76
CA GLY A 106 16.86 15.45 16.00
C GLY A 106 16.28 14.11 16.44
N GLU A 107 15.24 14.18 17.28
CA GLU A 107 14.62 13.03 17.94
C GLU A 107 13.87 12.11 16.98
N ALA A 108 13.86 10.82 17.32
CA ALA A 108 13.11 9.80 16.59
C ALA A 108 11.61 10.15 16.59
N PRO A 109 10.89 9.92 15.48
CA PRO A 109 9.45 10.13 15.44
C PRO A 109 8.78 9.13 16.41
N PRO A 110 7.62 9.47 16.95
CA PRO A 110 6.95 8.62 17.94
C PRO A 110 6.49 7.27 17.36
N ALA A 111 6.26 7.20 16.03
CA ALA A 111 5.94 5.97 15.33
C ALA A 111 6.32 6.05 13.84
N ILE A 112 6.75 4.92 13.28
CA ILE A 112 7.13 4.75 11.86
C ILE A 112 6.40 3.52 11.31
N SER A 113 5.90 3.65 10.08
CA SER A 113 5.38 2.54 9.28
C SER A 113 6.25 2.39 8.03
N ASN A 114 6.85 1.21 7.87
CA ASN A 114 7.71 0.89 6.72
C ASN A 114 6.86 0.62 5.48
N GLY A 115 7.35 1.02 4.32
CA GLY A 115 6.82 0.61 3.03
C GLY A 115 7.74 -0.40 2.34
N THR A 116 7.24 -1.02 1.28
CA THR A 116 8.03 -1.83 0.37
C THR A 116 8.65 -0.97 -0.72
N LEU A 117 9.91 -1.25 -1.04
CA LEU A 117 10.67 -0.70 -2.16
C LEU A 117 10.96 -1.89 -3.07
N THR A 118 10.31 -1.95 -4.21
CA THR A 118 10.40 -3.08 -5.12
C THR A 118 11.07 -2.67 -6.43
N ILE A 119 12.19 -3.32 -6.75
CA ILE A 119 12.84 -3.19 -8.05
C ILE A 119 12.64 -4.51 -8.78
N LEU A 120 11.72 -4.50 -9.76
CA LEU A 120 11.44 -5.67 -10.56
C LEU A 120 12.62 -6.02 -11.46
N ASP A 121 12.91 -7.31 -11.59
CA ASP A 121 13.73 -7.78 -12.70
C ASP A 121 13.11 -7.36 -14.04
N PRO A 122 13.93 -7.15 -15.09
CA PRO A 122 13.43 -6.76 -16.41
C PRO A 122 12.35 -7.71 -16.97
N HIS A 123 12.43 -8.99 -16.61
CA HIS A 123 11.51 -10.05 -17.06
C HIS A 123 10.52 -10.50 -15.97
N ALA A 124 10.56 -9.91 -14.77
CA ALA A 124 9.64 -10.27 -13.70
C ALA A 124 8.20 -9.92 -14.07
N ASN A 125 7.34 -10.92 -13.90
CA ASN A 125 5.90 -10.79 -14.06
C ASN A 125 5.28 -10.12 -12.85
N TRP A 126 4.21 -9.36 -13.07
CA TRP A 126 3.40 -8.80 -12.01
C TRP A 126 1.92 -8.94 -12.36
N ILE A 127 1.09 -9.06 -11.33
CA ILE A 127 -0.36 -9.11 -11.45
C ILE A 127 -0.97 -7.98 -10.61
N ALA A 128 -2.04 -7.39 -11.14
CA ALA A 128 -2.77 -6.33 -10.47
C ALA A 128 -3.97 -6.94 -9.74
N ILE A 129 -4.13 -6.67 -8.44
CA ILE A 129 -5.13 -7.32 -7.59
C ILE A 129 -5.96 -6.28 -6.86
N ASP A 130 -7.28 -6.38 -6.97
CA ASP A 130 -8.21 -5.62 -6.13
C ASP A 130 -8.49 -6.38 -4.83
N LEU A 131 -7.96 -5.89 -3.71
CA LEU A 131 -8.07 -6.56 -2.42
C LEU A 131 -9.46 -6.44 -1.80
N ASP A 132 -10.24 -5.43 -2.17
CA ASP A 132 -11.49 -5.11 -1.48
C ASP A 132 -12.70 -5.61 -2.25
N PRO A 133 -13.70 -6.27 -1.63
CA PRO A 133 -13.74 -6.89 -0.31
C PRO A 133 -13.23 -8.35 -0.32
N LEU A 134 -12.27 -8.67 -1.20
CA LEU A 134 -11.87 -10.06 -1.47
C LEU A 134 -11.25 -10.74 -0.26
N ILE A 135 -10.33 -10.04 0.43
CA ILE A 135 -9.38 -10.70 1.32
C ILE A 135 -9.89 -10.92 2.75
N ALA A 136 -10.94 -10.20 3.17
CA ALA A 136 -11.43 -10.22 4.54
C ALA A 136 -12.96 -10.34 4.64
N ASP A 137 -13.42 -10.89 5.76
CA ASP A 137 -14.84 -11.15 6.05
C ASP A 137 -15.69 -9.88 6.22
N ARG A 138 -15.07 -8.74 6.49
CA ARG A 138 -15.71 -7.44 6.72
C ARG A 138 -14.81 -6.26 6.31
N PRO A 139 -15.37 -5.03 6.20
CA PRO A 139 -14.60 -3.83 5.84
C PRO A 139 -13.51 -3.44 6.86
N TRP A 140 -12.59 -2.58 6.41
CA TRP A 140 -11.42 -2.13 7.17
C TRP A 140 -11.69 -1.22 8.37
N ASP A 141 -12.94 -0.81 8.59
CA ASP A 141 -13.30 0.10 9.69
C ASP A 141 -13.04 -0.48 11.08
N SER A 142 -12.96 -1.81 11.18
CA SER A 142 -12.64 -2.54 12.41
C SER A 142 -11.14 -2.82 12.60
N LEU A 143 -10.26 -2.32 11.73
CA LEU A 143 -8.81 -2.45 11.92
C LEU A 143 -8.36 -1.81 13.24
N GLY A 144 -7.59 -2.56 14.04
CA GLY A 144 -7.04 -2.08 15.30
C GLY A 144 -8.02 -2.07 16.48
N THR A 145 -9.22 -2.63 16.33
CA THR A 145 -10.16 -2.89 17.44
C THR A 145 -9.85 -4.24 18.11
N GLU A 146 -10.62 -4.59 19.15
CA GLU A 146 -10.54 -5.90 19.81
C GLU A 146 -10.99 -7.06 18.89
N ASP A 147 -11.81 -6.78 17.87
CA ASP A 147 -12.34 -7.74 16.90
C ASP A 147 -12.05 -7.28 15.46
N PRO A 148 -10.80 -7.42 14.98
CA PRO A 148 -10.41 -7.03 13.63
C PRO A 148 -11.02 -7.97 12.55
N PRO A 149 -11.01 -7.58 11.26
CA PRO A 149 -11.43 -8.46 10.18
C PRO A 149 -10.65 -9.78 10.17
N LEU A 150 -11.28 -10.86 9.72
CA LEU A 150 -10.63 -12.16 9.56
C LEU A 150 -10.38 -12.44 8.07
N PRO A 151 -9.22 -13.01 7.71
CA PRO A 151 -8.92 -13.34 6.33
C PRO A 151 -9.75 -14.52 5.85
N HIS A 152 -10.02 -14.56 4.54
CA HIS A 152 -10.54 -15.76 3.90
C HIS A 152 -9.41 -16.72 3.56
N THR A 153 -9.37 -17.90 4.19
CA THR A 153 -8.30 -18.90 3.97
C THR A 153 -8.05 -19.23 2.49
N PRO A 154 -9.08 -19.49 1.66
CA PRO A 154 -8.85 -19.78 0.24
C PRO A 154 -8.16 -18.64 -0.52
N VAL A 155 -8.41 -17.39 -0.09
CA VAL A 155 -7.78 -16.21 -0.69
C VAL A 155 -6.32 -16.10 -0.27
N LEU A 156 -6.00 -16.37 1.00
CA LEU A 156 -4.62 -16.41 1.49
C LEU A 156 -3.81 -17.46 0.70
N ASP A 157 -4.33 -18.69 0.59
CA ASP A 157 -3.67 -19.79 -0.10
C ASP A 157 -3.46 -19.46 -1.58
N GLY A 158 -4.49 -18.90 -2.23
CA GLY A 158 -4.41 -18.49 -3.63
C GLY A 158 -3.40 -17.37 -3.87
N LEU A 159 -3.35 -16.33 -3.02
CA LEU A 159 -2.34 -15.28 -3.11
C LEU A 159 -0.93 -15.84 -2.90
N LEU A 160 -0.75 -16.77 -1.95
CA LEU A 160 0.53 -17.43 -1.72
C LEU A 160 0.99 -18.22 -2.95
N GLN A 161 0.10 -18.97 -3.60
CA GLN A 161 0.38 -19.67 -4.86
C GLN A 161 0.81 -18.69 -5.96
N LEU A 162 0.02 -17.64 -6.19
CA LEU A 162 0.32 -16.64 -7.22
C LEU A 162 1.65 -15.91 -6.98
N SER A 163 2.01 -15.66 -5.72
CA SER A 163 3.27 -15.00 -5.36
C SER A 163 4.53 -15.78 -5.79
N GLN A 164 4.40 -17.08 -6.07
CA GLN A 164 5.50 -17.91 -6.57
C GLN A 164 5.83 -17.63 -8.05
N HIS A 165 4.92 -16.99 -8.77
CA HIS A 165 4.99 -16.80 -10.22
C HIS A 165 5.06 -15.34 -10.65
N ALA A 166 4.53 -14.43 -9.83
CA ALA A 166 4.47 -13.01 -10.14
C ALA A 166 4.49 -12.15 -8.87
N VAL A 167 4.99 -10.92 -8.99
CA VAL A 167 4.86 -9.91 -7.94
C VAL A 167 3.40 -9.46 -7.85
N LEU A 168 2.87 -9.51 -6.63
CA LEU A 168 1.51 -9.08 -6.34
C LEU A 168 1.48 -7.57 -6.12
N VAL A 169 0.78 -6.85 -6.98
CA VAL A 169 0.56 -5.41 -6.84
C VAL A 169 -0.91 -5.16 -6.55
N CYS A 170 -1.18 -4.69 -5.34
CA CYS A 170 -2.48 -4.71 -4.73
C CYS A 170 -3.07 -3.29 -4.65
N SER A 171 -4.23 -3.07 -5.25
CA SER A 171 -5.06 -1.89 -5.01
C SER A 171 -5.97 -2.12 -3.81
N THR A 172 -6.12 -1.10 -2.97
CA THR A 172 -7.12 -1.05 -1.90
C THR A 172 -7.65 0.36 -1.73
N ARG A 173 -8.92 0.47 -1.34
CA ARG A 173 -9.61 1.72 -1.01
C ARG A 173 -9.43 2.09 0.47
N LEU A 174 -8.57 1.37 1.18
CA LEU A 174 -8.10 1.72 2.51
C LEU A 174 -7.55 3.15 2.51
N ARG A 175 -7.89 3.93 3.54
CA ARG A 175 -7.29 5.25 3.75
C ARG A 175 -5.81 5.12 4.10
N GLU A 176 -5.00 6.06 3.65
CA GLU A 176 -3.54 6.00 3.82
C GLU A 176 -3.12 5.98 5.32
N ASP A 177 -3.90 6.61 6.20
CA ASP A 177 -3.66 6.61 7.65
C ASP A 177 -3.94 5.27 8.33
N GLN A 178 -4.73 4.39 7.71
CA GLN A 178 -5.00 3.03 8.19
C GLN A 178 -3.94 2.02 7.71
N LEU A 179 -3.09 2.39 6.75
CA LEU A 179 -2.05 1.52 6.19
C LEU A 179 -1.13 0.86 7.25
N PRO A 180 -0.71 1.54 8.34
CA PRO A 180 0.07 0.90 9.39
C PRO A 180 -0.67 -0.22 10.13
N LEU A 181 -1.99 -0.06 10.37
CA LEU A 181 -2.81 -1.08 11.00
C LEU A 181 -3.06 -2.24 10.03
N PHE A 182 -3.29 -1.92 8.76
CA PHE A 182 -3.46 -2.91 7.71
C PHE A 182 -2.21 -3.77 7.52
N ARG A 183 -1.01 -3.18 7.48
CA ARG A 183 0.24 -3.95 7.39
C ARG A 183 0.45 -4.87 8.59
N LYS A 184 0.17 -4.38 9.82
CA LYS A 184 0.22 -5.24 11.02
C LYS A 184 -0.76 -6.42 10.95
N TRP A 185 -1.95 -6.19 10.41
CA TRP A 185 -2.94 -7.23 10.17
C TRP A 185 -2.47 -8.21 9.08
N TRP A 186 -1.97 -7.71 7.96
CA TRP A 186 -1.40 -8.47 6.84
C TRP A 186 -0.28 -9.41 7.30
N ASP A 187 0.68 -8.87 8.05
CA ASP A 187 1.81 -9.62 8.59
C ASP A 187 1.36 -10.67 9.62
N ARG A 188 0.39 -10.34 10.49
CA ARG A 188 -0.17 -11.29 11.47
C ARG A 188 -0.79 -12.51 10.82
N HIS A 189 -1.40 -12.33 9.65
CA HIS A 189 -2.03 -13.41 8.89
C HIS A 189 -1.09 -14.07 7.88
N SER A 190 0.21 -13.72 7.89
CA SER A 190 1.23 -14.33 7.04
C SER A 190 0.90 -14.27 5.54
N PHE A 191 0.26 -13.19 5.10
CA PHE A 191 0.09 -12.96 3.68
C PHE A 191 1.45 -12.79 2.99
N PRO A 192 1.58 -13.17 1.71
CA PRO A 192 2.81 -12.97 0.95
C PRO A 192 3.18 -11.48 0.91
N VAL A 193 4.47 -11.21 0.76
CA VAL A 193 4.98 -9.84 0.59
C VAL A 193 4.41 -9.28 -0.71
N SER A 194 3.73 -8.15 -0.62
CA SER A 194 3.03 -7.50 -1.74
C SER A 194 3.30 -6.01 -1.76
N VAL A 195 3.04 -5.39 -2.90
CA VAL A 195 3.11 -3.93 -3.06
C VAL A 195 1.70 -3.37 -2.96
N ILE A 196 1.39 -2.64 -1.89
CA ILE A 196 0.05 -2.18 -1.54
C ILE A 196 -0.11 -0.68 -1.83
N PHE A 197 -1.07 -0.37 -2.70
CA PHE A 197 -1.46 1.00 -3.06
C PHE A 197 -2.82 1.36 -2.41
N PRO A 198 -2.83 2.15 -1.31
CA PRO A 198 -4.06 2.64 -0.72
C PRO A 198 -4.72 3.72 -1.56
N GLU A 199 -5.98 4.00 -1.27
CA GLU A 199 -6.81 5.04 -1.90
C GLU A 199 -6.82 4.97 -3.44
N SER A 200 -6.66 3.77 -4.00
CA SER A 200 -6.55 3.55 -5.44
C SER A 200 -7.50 2.43 -5.87
N ASP A 201 -8.22 2.64 -6.98
CA ASP A 201 -8.90 1.55 -7.67
C ASP A 201 -7.95 0.84 -8.64
N LEU A 202 -8.34 -0.36 -9.07
CA LEU A 202 -7.51 -1.23 -9.89
C LEU A 202 -7.17 -0.63 -11.26
N LEU A 203 -8.08 0.15 -11.86
CA LEU A 203 -7.87 0.79 -13.16
C LEU A 203 -6.86 1.91 -13.04
N SER A 204 -7.09 2.85 -12.13
CA SER A 204 -6.17 3.96 -11.87
C SER A 204 -4.75 3.46 -11.52
N LEU A 205 -4.65 2.40 -10.71
CA LEU A 205 -3.38 1.76 -10.38
C LEU A 205 -2.68 1.20 -11.63
N SER A 206 -3.44 0.49 -12.47
CA SER A 206 -2.90 -0.16 -13.67
C SER A 206 -2.40 0.84 -14.69
N GLU A 207 -3.15 1.91 -14.93
CA GLU A 207 -2.74 3.00 -15.84
C GLU A 207 -1.46 3.69 -15.35
N LEU A 208 -1.40 3.99 -14.05
CA LEU A 208 -0.24 4.61 -13.42
C LEU A 208 1.01 3.75 -13.61
N LEU A 209 0.90 2.44 -13.37
CA LEU A 209 2.03 1.53 -13.35
C LEU A 209 2.39 0.97 -14.73
N ALA A 210 1.46 0.89 -15.68
CA ALA A 210 1.72 0.34 -17.02
C ALA A 210 2.85 1.09 -17.74
N SER A 211 2.92 2.41 -17.56
CA SER A 211 4.00 3.25 -18.13
C SER A 211 5.40 2.91 -17.58
N ARG A 212 5.48 2.31 -16.38
CA ARG A 212 6.74 2.04 -15.66
C ARG A 212 7.10 0.56 -15.62
N LEU A 213 6.10 -0.31 -15.56
CA LEU A 213 6.22 -1.75 -15.38
C LEU A 213 5.69 -2.54 -16.59
N GLY A 214 5.30 -1.88 -17.69
CA GLY A 214 4.54 -2.52 -18.75
C GLY A 214 3.18 -3.07 -18.26
N ALA A 215 2.43 -3.70 -19.16
CA ALA A 215 1.14 -4.27 -18.80
C ALA A 215 1.29 -5.43 -17.78
N PRO A 216 0.39 -5.55 -16.79
CA PRO A 216 0.36 -6.72 -15.90
C PRO A 216 0.06 -7.99 -16.71
N VAL A 217 0.33 -9.16 -16.14
CA VAL A 217 -0.08 -10.43 -16.79
C VAL A 217 -1.59 -10.51 -16.87
N PHE A 218 -2.27 -10.17 -15.76
CA PHE A 218 -3.72 -10.01 -15.71
C PHE A 218 -4.13 -9.16 -14.51
N HIS A 219 -5.43 -8.87 -14.47
CA HIS A 219 -6.14 -8.22 -13.38
C HIS A 219 -6.98 -9.24 -12.60
N LEU A 220 -6.88 -9.24 -11.28
CA LEU A 220 -7.80 -9.97 -10.40
C LEU A 220 -8.78 -9.00 -9.76
N THR A 221 -10.06 -9.28 -9.98
CA THR A 221 -11.18 -8.49 -9.44
C THR A 221 -12.16 -9.41 -8.74
N THR A 222 -12.92 -8.87 -7.78
CA THR A 222 -14.03 -9.60 -7.18
C THR A 222 -15.18 -9.80 -8.18
N VAL A 223 -15.86 -10.95 -8.13
CA VAL A 223 -17.04 -11.26 -8.97
C VAL A 223 -18.08 -10.13 -8.94
N ASP A 224 -18.30 -9.52 -7.76
CA ASP A 224 -19.28 -8.45 -7.56
C ASP A 224 -18.94 -7.11 -8.24
N ARG A 225 -17.77 -7.01 -8.89
CA ARG A 225 -17.27 -5.76 -9.52
C ARG A 225 -17.19 -5.83 -11.04
N LEU A 226 -17.59 -6.92 -11.68
CA LEU A 226 -17.77 -6.91 -13.12
C LEU A 226 -19.08 -6.19 -13.46
N PRO A 227 -19.07 -5.06 -14.19
CA PRO A 227 -20.31 -4.47 -14.66
C PRO A 227 -21.02 -5.45 -15.60
N GLU A 228 -22.30 -5.74 -15.34
CA GLU A 228 -23.15 -6.47 -16.27
C GLU A 228 -23.19 -5.70 -17.61
N GLY A 229 -22.60 -6.26 -18.67
CA GLY A 229 -22.84 -5.82 -20.04
C GLY A 229 -21.68 -5.14 -20.79
N GLU A 230 -20.50 -4.93 -20.21
CA GLU A 230 -19.34 -4.40 -20.96
C GLU A 230 -18.32 -5.49 -21.29
N ASN A 231 -18.48 -6.08 -22.48
CA ASN A 231 -17.51 -6.97 -23.13
C ASN A 231 -16.19 -6.27 -23.54
N ARG A 232 -15.83 -5.17 -22.88
CA ARG A 232 -14.58 -4.44 -23.09
C ARG A 232 -14.10 -3.91 -21.76
N THR A 233 -13.39 -4.76 -21.03
CA THR A 233 -12.51 -4.27 -19.99
C THR A 233 -11.56 -3.23 -20.59
N PRO A 234 -11.42 -2.02 -20.00
CA PRO A 234 -10.47 -1.00 -20.48
C PRO A 234 -9.00 -1.42 -20.31
N TYR A 235 -8.78 -2.58 -19.70
CA TYR A 235 -7.47 -3.16 -19.47
C TYR A 235 -6.85 -3.71 -20.75
N SER A 236 -5.57 -3.40 -20.98
CA SER A 236 -4.74 -4.04 -22.01
C SER A 236 -4.38 -5.51 -21.68
N SER A 237 -4.73 -5.97 -20.48
CA SER A 237 -4.52 -7.32 -19.98
C SER A 237 -5.86 -7.97 -19.64
N PRO A 238 -5.97 -9.31 -19.67
CA PRO A 238 -7.20 -10.00 -19.30
C PRO A 238 -7.56 -9.74 -17.83
N ALA A 239 -8.87 -9.66 -17.54
CA ALA A 239 -9.38 -9.58 -16.17
C ALA A 239 -10.06 -10.89 -15.79
N PHE A 240 -9.72 -11.40 -14.61
CA PHE A 240 -10.29 -12.62 -14.05
C PHE A 240 -11.10 -12.29 -12.79
N PRO A 241 -12.42 -12.58 -12.78
CA PRO A 241 -13.19 -12.52 -11.55
C PRO A 241 -12.79 -13.68 -10.65
N VAL A 242 -12.68 -13.41 -9.35
CA VAL A 242 -12.39 -14.42 -8.34
C VAL A 242 -13.34 -14.26 -7.15
N SER A 243 -13.78 -15.39 -6.60
CA SER A 243 -14.57 -15.44 -5.37
C SER A 243 -13.74 -15.95 -4.20
N ARG A 244 -14.42 -16.20 -3.07
CA ARG A 244 -13.81 -16.75 -1.85
C ARG A 244 -13.75 -18.29 -1.88
N ILE A 245 -14.01 -18.92 -3.02
CA ILE A 245 -14.06 -20.38 -3.22
C ILE A 245 -12.69 -20.88 -3.70
N ALA A 246 -12.17 -21.95 -3.07
CA ALA A 246 -10.84 -22.50 -3.39
C ALA A 246 -10.67 -22.94 -4.86
N ALA A 247 -11.73 -23.47 -5.48
CA ALA A 247 -11.68 -23.90 -6.89
C ALA A 247 -11.35 -22.76 -7.85
N ASP A 248 -11.83 -21.54 -7.57
CA ASP A 248 -11.56 -20.37 -8.40
C ASP A 248 -10.07 -20.03 -8.40
N TRP A 249 -9.40 -20.17 -7.26
CA TRP A 249 -7.97 -19.86 -7.11
C TRP A 249 -7.08 -20.84 -7.87
N GLN A 250 -7.43 -22.14 -7.89
CA GLN A 250 -6.75 -23.13 -8.73
C GLN A 250 -6.91 -22.83 -10.23
N GLN A 251 -8.10 -22.37 -10.64
CA GLN A 251 -8.34 -21.95 -12.01
C GLN A 251 -7.52 -20.70 -12.36
N VAL A 252 -7.46 -19.71 -11.47
CA VAL A 252 -6.66 -18.48 -11.65
C VAL A 252 -5.19 -18.81 -11.79
N GLU A 253 -4.63 -19.69 -10.96
CA GLU A 253 -3.24 -20.14 -11.07
C GLU A 253 -2.99 -20.85 -12.41
N THR A 254 -3.88 -21.75 -12.83
CA THR A 254 -3.77 -22.43 -14.13
C THR A 254 -3.76 -21.43 -15.29
N GLN A 255 -4.61 -20.40 -15.23
CA GLN A 255 -4.63 -19.33 -16.24
C GLN A 255 -3.34 -18.51 -16.23
N LEU A 256 -2.79 -18.21 -15.05
CA LEU A 256 -1.49 -17.55 -14.92
C LEU A 256 -0.42 -18.33 -15.68
N LEU A 257 -0.25 -19.61 -15.34
CA LEU A 257 0.77 -20.46 -15.93
C LEU A 257 0.64 -20.57 -17.45
N ASN A 258 -0.59 -20.67 -17.97
CA ASN A 258 -0.85 -20.68 -19.41
C ASN A 258 -0.43 -19.36 -20.08
N LEU A 259 -0.76 -18.22 -19.48
CA LEU A 259 -0.37 -16.90 -20.01
C LEU A 259 1.14 -16.69 -19.96
N LEU A 260 1.81 -17.16 -18.90
CA LEU A 260 3.26 -17.09 -18.79
C LEU A 260 3.95 -17.94 -19.86
N MET A 261 3.47 -19.17 -20.10
CA MET A 261 3.97 -20.04 -21.17
C MET A 261 3.79 -19.44 -22.56
N LEU A 262 2.66 -18.75 -22.81
CA LEU A 262 2.42 -18.06 -24.09
C LEU A 262 3.40 -16.89 -24.28
N LYS A 263 3.59 -16.05 -23.27
CA LYS A 263 4.56 -14.95 -23.31
C LYS A 263 5.99 -15.44 -23.55
N GLU A 264 6.38 -16.55 -22.92
CA GLU A 264 7.71 -17.12 -23.12
C GLU A 264 7.92 -17.58 -24.58
N LYS A 265 6.88 -18.13 -25.22
CA LYS A 265 6.94 -18.51 -26.64
C LYS A 265 7.04 -17.31 -27.57
N GLU A 266 6.40 -16.19 -27.26
CA GLU A 266 6.47 -14.95 -28.06
C GLU A 266 7.84 -14.26 -27.97
N GLN A 267 8.62 -14.54 -26.93
CA GLN A 267 9.95 -13.96 -26.70
C GLN A 267 11.10 -14.79 -27.31
N ARG A 268 10.82 -15.99 -27.83
CA ARG A 268 11.77 -16.87 -28.50
C ARG A 268 11.66 -16.75 -30.01
#